data_AF-K2DX06-F1
#
_entry.id   AF-K2DX06-F1
#
_cell.length_a   1.000
_cell.length_b   1.000
_cell.length_c   1.000
_cell.angle_alpha   90.00
_cell.angle_beta   90.00
_cell.angle_gamma   90.00
#
_symmetry.space_group_name_H-M   'P 1'
#
loop_
_entity.id
_entity.type
_entity.pdbx_description
1 polymer ?
#
loop_
_entity_poly.entity_id
_entity_poly.type
_entity_poly.pdbx_seq_one_letter_code
_entity_poly.pdbx_strand_id
1 'polypeptide(L)'
;MESALTIAILGKGELFTPGSARECTQTLTPIPQGSLRRTINGKLVWSGSRTHRKFRSVISCKDQAPPAFDGLWRGDQVKVTCLETLTQAIPKGCQELILAREPASHHIFDYKGKTWDIPLSQHITLPPGFPGGFITYAPRLLMMVDNYTLNVDEWGLSLGWTLELVEV
;
A
#
# COMPACT_ATOMS: atom_id res chain seq x y z
N MET A 1 8.56 12.92 -14.16
CA MET A 1 8.87 11.80 -13.27
C MET A 1 7.63 10.91 -13.28
N GLU A 2 7.79 9.65 -13.70
CA GLU A 2 6.68 8.68 -13.74
C GLU A 2 6.43 8.17 -12.31
N SER A 3 5.17 7.98 -11.93
CA SER A 3 4.79 7.53 -10.60
C SER A 3 5.16 6.05 -10.41
N ALA A 4 5.61 5.67 -9.21
CA ALA A 4 5.83 4.27 -8.85
C ALA A 4 4.52 3.48 -8.63
N LEU A 5 3.38 4.17 -8.62
CA LEU A 5 2.05 3.58 -8.52
C LEU A 5 1.73 2.80 -9.81
N THR A 6 1.30 1.56 -9.65
CA THR A 6 0.68 0.79 -10.74
C THR A 6 -0.66 0.26 -10.28
N ILE A 7 -1.65 0.27 -11.18
CA ILE A 7 -2.98 -0.27 -10.93
C ILE A 7 -3.36 -1.10 -12.15
N ALA A 8 -3.52 -2.40 -11.93
CA ALA A 8 -3.90 -3.34 -12.98
C ALA A 8 -5.16 -4.10 -12.60
N ILE A 9 -6.15 -4.15 -13.51
CA ILE A 9 -7.27 -5.08 -13.36
C ILE A 9 -6.75 -6.49 -13.61
N LEU A 10 -7.14 -7.42 -12.74
CA LEU A 10 -6.82 -8.84 -12.93
C LEU A 10 -7.33 -9.32 -14.30
N GLY A 11 -6.40 -9.69 -15.18
CA GLY A 11 -6.71 -10.23 -16.51
C GLY A 11 -6.98 -9.21 -17.62
N LYS A 12 -7.01 -7.89 -17.34
CA LYS A 12 -7.21 -6.85 -18.38
C LYS A 12 -6.00 -5.92 -18.58
N GLY A 13 -5.06 -5.87 -17.65
CA GLY A 13 -3.82 -5.09 -17.76
C GLY A 13 -3.82 -3.79 -16.95
N GLU A 14 -2.81 -2.96 -17.19
CA GLU A 14 -2.57 -1.67 -16.51
C GLU A 14 -3.64 -0.62 -16.89
N LEU A 15 -4.00 0.22 -15.92
CA LEU A 15 -5.05 1.24 -16.08
C LEU A 15 -4.53 2.64 -16.39
N PHE A 16 -3.21 2.87 -16.26
CA PHE A 16 -2.64 4.18 -16.51
C PHE A 16 -2.23 4.35 -17.96
N THR A 17 -2.88 5.32 -18.60
CA THR A 17 -2.45 5.88 -19.89
C THR A 17 -1.32 6.88 -19.65
N PRO A 18 -0.48 7.17 -20.66
CA PRO A 18 0.56 8.19 -20.53
C PRO A 18 -0.01 9.54 -20.07
N GLY A 19 0.49 10.07 -18.95
CA GLY A 19 0.02 11.34 -18.38
C GLY A 19 -1.30 11.24 -17.59
N SER A 20 -1.60 10.08 -17.00
CA SER A 20 -2.77 9.89 -16.11
C SER A 20 -2.42 9.59 -14.64
N ALA A 21 -1.15 9.72 -14.26
CA ALA A 21 -0.61 9.23 -12.99
C ALA A 21 0.46 10.14 -12.35
N ARG A 22 0.45 11.45 -12.63
CA ARG A 22 1.28 12.44 -11.93
C ARG A 22 0.57 12.97 -10.69
N GLU A 23 1.35 13.50 -9.75
CA GLU A 23 0.83 14.08 -8.51
C GLU A 23 -0.13 13.14 -7.75
N CYS A 24 0.11 11.83 -7.87
CA CYS A 24 -0.68 10.83 -7.16
C CYS A 24 -0.39 10.90 -5.67
N THR A 25 -1.43 10.93 -4.86
CA THR A 25 -1.38 10.76 -3.41
C THR A 25 -2.16 9.52 -3.02
N GLN A 26 -1.67 8.78 -2.03
CA GLN A 26 -2.34 7.60 -1.50
C GLN A 26 -2.46 7.71 0.02
N THR A 27 -3.60 7.31 0.56
CA THR A 27 -3.79 7.11 2.00
C THR A 27 -4.21 5.68 2.26
N LEU A 28 -3.45 4.97 3.11
CA LEU A 28 -3.78 3.63 3.60
C LEU A 28 -4.34 3.72 5.03
N THR A 29 -5.59 3.29 5.22
CA THR A 29 -6.25 3.25 6.53
C THR A 29 -6.51 1.81 6.96
N PRO A 30 -6.02 1.34 8.12
CA PRO A 30 -6.35 0.02 8.63
C PRO A 30 -7.85 -0.13 8.86
N ILE A 31 -8.41 -1.25 8.41
CA ILE A 31 -9.81 -1.59 8.64
C ILE A 31 -9.92 -2.28 10.00
N PRO A 32 -10.67 -1.72 10.97
CA PRO A 32 -10.80 -2.30 12.29
C PRO A 32 -11.62 -3.61 12.21
N GLN A 33 -10.99 -4.73 12.56
CA GLN A 33 -11.64 -6.04 12.65
C GLN A 33 -11.95 -6.43 14.11
N GLY A 34 -12.58 -5.52 14.86
CA GLY A 34 -12.90 -5.76 16.26
C GLY A 34 -13.18 -4.47 17.02
N SER A 35 -13.30 -4.59 18.34
CA SER A 35 -13.54 -3.46 19.24
C SER A 35 -12.66 -3.53 20.47
N LEU A 36 -12.34 -2.37 21.04
CA LEU A 36 -11.74 -2.26 22.38
C LEU A 36 -12.83 -2.50 23.43
N ARG A 37 -12.59 -3.42 24.35
CA ARG A 37 -13.50 -3.77 25.45
C ARG A 37 -12.77 -3.72 26.77
N ARG A 38 -13.50 -3.43 27.86
CA ARG A 38 -12.95 -3.52 29.22
C ARG A 38 -13.31 -4.85 29.85
N THR A 39 -12.36 -5.45 30.54
CA THR A 39 -12.60 -6.58 31.45
C THR A 39 -13.29 -6.09 32.73
N ILE A 40 -13.78 -7.01 33.56
CA ILE A 40 -14.36 -6.69 34.88
C ILE A 40 -13.38 -5.92 35.79
N ASN A 41 -12.07 -6.10 35.58
CA ASN A 41 -11.00 -5.44 36.33
C ASN A 41 -10.58 -4.09 35.71
N GLY A 42 -11.35 -3.55 34.76
CA GLY A 42 -11.04 -2.27 34.10
C GLY A 42 -9.94 -2.32 33.03
N LYS A 43 -9.26 -3.45 32.84
CA LYS A 43 -8.21 -3.61 31.81
C LYS A 43 -8.83 -3.55 30.41
N LEU A 44 -8.26 -2.71 29.54
CA LEU A 44 -8.65 -2.59 28.13
C LEU A 44 -8.03 -3.73 27.30
N VAL A 45 -8.86 -4.41 26.52
CA VAL A 45 -8.47 -5.53 25.66
C VAL A 45 -9.04 -5.36 24.25
N TRP A 46 -8.29 -5.80 23.25
CA TRP A 46 -8.75 -5.85 21.86
C TRP A 46 -9.46 -7.18 21.60
N SER A 47 -10.69 -7.13 21.09
CA SER A 47 -11.52 -8.31 20.81
C SER A 47 -11.43 -8.83 19.37
N GLY A 48 -10.61 -8.20 18.53
CA GLY A 48 -10.46 -8.56 17.12
C GLY A 48 -9.28 -9.48 16.83
N SER A 49 -9.22 -9.98 15.59
CA SER A 49 -8.04 -10.69 15.10
C SER A 49 -6.85 -9.74 14.96
N ARG A 50 -5.64 -10.24 15.26
CA ARG A 50 -4.38 -9.50 15.06
C ARG A 50 -3.70 -9.84 13.73
N THR A 51 -4.08 -10.95 13.10
CA THR A 51 -3.37 -11.55 11.95
C THR A 51 -3.90 -11.08 10.60
N HIS A 52 -5.17 -10.66 10.51
CA HIS A 52 -5.83 -10.30 9.25
C HIS A 52 -6.09 -8.79 9.12
N ARG A 53 -5.03 -7.97 9.24
CA ARG A 53 -5.16 -6.53 9.02
C ARG A 53 -5.32 -6.27 7.53
N LYS A 54 -6.45 -5.65 7.17
CA LYS A 54 -6.78 -5.21 5.80
C LYS A 54 -6.75 -3.69 5.75
N PHE A 55 -6.47 -3.12 4.58
CA PHE A 55 -6.46 -1.68 4.38
C PHE A 55 -7.60 -1.21 3.48
N ARG A 56 -8.14 -0.03 3.80
CA ARG A 56 -8.81 0.83 2.83
C ARG A 56 -7.75 1.72 2.20
N SER A 57 -7.76 1.87 0.89
CA SER A 57 -6.88 2.78 0.16
C SER A 57 -7.72 3.84 -0.53
N VAL A 58 -7.33 5.10 -0.38
CA VAL A 58 -7.84 6.20 -1.20
C VAL A 58 -6.68 6.73 -2.00
N ILE A 59 -6.80 6.70 -3.33
CA ILE A 59 -5.78 7.18 -4.26
C ILE A 59 -6.39 8.33 -5.04
N SER A 60 -5.72 9.46 -5.09
CA SER A 60 -6.13 10.60 -5.90
C SER A 60 -4.98 11.10 -6.75
N CYS A 61 -5.30 11.63 -7.93
CA CYS A 61 -4.34 12.08 -8.91
C CYS A 61 -4.86 13.33 -9.61
N LYS A 62 -3.93 14.17 -10.04
CA LYS A 62 -4.21 15.31 -10.91
C LYS A 62 -3.21 15.31 -12.06
N ASP A 63 -3.71 15.16 -13.28
CA ASP A 63 -2.85 15.04 -14.46
C ASP A 63 -3.54 15.56 -15.74
N GLN A 64 -2.93 15.29 -16.89
CA GLN A 64 -3.31 15.80 -18.21
C GLN A 64 -4.19 14.83 -19.02
N ALA A 65 -4.24 13.55 -18.64
CA ALA A 65 -5.03 12.52 -19.29
C ALA A 65 -5.85 11.71 -18.27
N PRO A 66 -7.03 11.18 -18.66
CA PRO A 66 -7.81 10.31 -17.79
C PRO A 66 -7.21 8.89 -17.77
N PRO A 67 -7.34 8.16 -16.65
CA PRO A 67 -7.00 6.74 -16.61
C PRO A 67 -8.03 5.92 -17.39
N ALA A 68 -7.68 4.68 -17.75
CA ALA A 68 -8.54 3.77 -18.52
C ALA A 68 -9.64 3.13 -17.66
N PHE A 69 -10.47 3.94 -16.99
CA PHE A 69 -11.51 3.47 -16.07
C PHE A 69 -12.82 3.03 -16.76
N ASP A 70 -12.93 3.11 -18.09
CA ASP A 70 -14.13 2.76 -18.88
C ASP A 70 -14.57 1.27 -18.80
N GLY A 71 -13.82 0.43 -18.09
CA GLY A 71 -14.21 -0.95 -17.78
C GLY A 71 -14.03 -1.33 -16.31
N LEU A 72 -13.85 -0.33 -15.45
CA LEU A 72 -13.68 -0.47 -14.01
C LEU A 72 -15.03 -0.25 -13.33
N TRP A 73 -15.48 -1.24 -12.57
CA TRP A 73 -16.73 -1.17 -11.83
C TRP A 73 -16.55 -1.48 -10.36
N ARG A 74 -17.51 -1.04 -9.55
CA ARG A 74 -17.57 -1.43 -8.14
C ARG A 74 -17.62 -2.95 -8.02
N GLY A 75 -16.77 -3.50 -7.16
CA GLY A 75 -16.61 -4.94 -6.97
C GLY A 75 -15.49 -5.57 -7.80
N ASP A 76 -14.94 -4.87 -8.80
CA ASP A 76 -13.79 -5.38 -9.56
C ASP A 76 -12.55 -5.49 -8.68
N GLN A 77 -11.74 -6.51 -8.95
CA GLN A 77 -10.46 -6.71 -8.26
C GLN A 77 -9.29 -6.15 -9.08
N VAL A 78 -8.46 -5.34 -8.40
CA VAL A 78 -7.28 -4.71 -8.94
C VAL A 78 -6.05 -5.04 -8.11
N LYS A 79 -4.91 -5.21 -8.77
CA LYS A 79 -3.59 -5.24 -8.13
C LYS A 79 -3.07 -3.81 -8.07
N VAL A 80 -2.68 -3.38 -6.87
CA VAL A 80 -2.14 -2.04 -6.61
C VAL A 80 -0.72 -2.16 -6.09
N THR A 81 0.22 -1.53 -6.78
CA THR A 81 1.53 -1.22 -6.22
C THR A 81 1.43 0.09 -5.46
N CYS A 82 1.55 0.06 -4.14
CA CYS A 82 1.31 1.24 -3.32
C CYS A 82 2.46 2.27 -3.42
N LEU A 83 2.09 3.54 -3.35
CA LEU A 83 3.00 4.67 -3.08
C LEU A 83 3.38 4.72 -1.60
N GLU A 84 2.40 4.49 -0.73
CA GLU A 84 2.62 4.50 0.72
C GLU A 84 3.45 3.28 1.14
N THR A 85 4.40 3.50 2.03
CA THR A 85 5.29 2.43 2.52
C THR A 85 4.89 1.96 3.91
N LEU A 86 5.13 0.68 4.19
CA LEU A 86 4.96 0.09 5.50
C LEU A 86 6.33 -0.11 6.13
N THR A 87 6.48 0.31 7.38
CA THR A 87 7.70 0.13 8.16
C THR A 87 7.47 -0.84 9.30
N GLN A 88 8.40 -1.77 9.51
CA GLN A 88 8.41 -2.65 10.68
C GLN A 88 9.80 -2.73 11.31
N ALA A 89 9.82 -2.91 12.63
CA ALA A 89 11.04 -3.09 13.39
C ALA A 89 11.59 -4.51 13.21
N ILE A 90 12.91 -4.60 13.17
CA ILE A 90 13.67 -5.85 13.08
C ILE A 90 14.46 -6.01 14.39
N PRO A 91 14.06 -6.96 15.26
CA PRO A 91 14.77 -7.20 16.51
C PRO A 91 16.23 -7.61 16.29
N LYS A 92 17.10 -7.28 17.26
CA LYS A 92 18.48 -7.76 17.27
C LYS A 92 18.49 -9.30 17.29
N GLY A 93 19.37 -9.90 16.50
CA GLY A 93 19.51 -11.36 16.41
C GLY A 93 18.48 -12.04 15.51
N CYS A 94 17.56 -11.28 14.91
CA CYS A 94 16.72 -11.77 13.83
C CYS A 94 17.61 -12.15 12.63
N GLN A 95 17.38 -13.34 12.06
CA GLN A 95 18.09 -13.83 10.87
C GLN A 95 17.18 -13.85 9.63
N GLU A 96 15.89 -14.06 9.83
CA GLU A 96 14.90 -14.15 8.76
C GLU A 96 13.64 -13.38 9.14
N LEU A 97 13.05 -12.73 8.15
CA LEU A 97 11.82 -11.95 8.28
C LEU A 97 10.91 -12.23 7.09
N ILE A 98 9.64 -12.49 7.35
CA ILE A 98 8.62 -12.61 6.31
C ILE A 98 7.78 -11.33 6.34
N LEU A 99 7.77 -10.58 5.25
CA LEU A 99 6.91 -9.41 5.12
C LEU A 99 5.44 -9.85 5.03
N ALA A 100 4.55 -9.07 5.65
CA ALA A 100 3.12 -9.38 5.65
C ALA A 100 2.49 -9.32 4.26
N ARG A 101 3.12 -8.62 3.31
CA ARG A 101 2.70 -8.46 1.91
C ARG A 101 3.92 -8.53 1.00
N GLU A 102 3.70 -8.87 -0.26
CA GLU A 102 4.76 -8.83 -1.26
C GLU A 102 5.25 -7.39 -1.46
N PRO A 103 6.57 -7.14 -1.42
CA PRO A 103 7.12 -5.81 -1.66
C PRO A 103 7.26 -5.54 -3.16
N ALA A 104 6.89 -4.34 -3.60
CA ALA A 104 7.32 -3.78 -4.88
C ALA A 104 8.70 -3.15 -4.80
N SER A 105 9.05 -2.60 -3.64
CA SER A 105 10.36 -2.08 -3.27
C SER A 105 10.57 -2.24 -1.77
N HIS A 106 11.82 -2.29 -1.31
CA HIS A 106 12.14 -2.22 0.11
C HIS A 106 13.51 -1.58 0.37
N HIS A 107 13.69 -1.14 1.62
CA HIS A 107 14.95 -0.62 2.14
C HIS A 107 15.13 -1.10 3.58
N ILE A 108 16.33 -1.59 3.91
CA ILE A 108 16.72 -1.92 5.29
C ILE A 108 17.73 -0.91 5.79
N PHE A 109 17.54 -0.47 7.03
CA PHE A 109 18.50 0.36 7.74
C PHE A 109 18.60 -0.06 9.20
N ASP A 110 19.81 0.02 9.75
CA ASP A 110 20.05 -0.27 11.16
C ASP A 110 19.59 0.87 12.09
N TYR A 111 19.68 0.66 13.41
CA TYR A 111 19.34 1.70 14.39
C TYR A 111 20.17 2.99 14.29
N LYS A 112 21.29 2.98 13.55
CA LYS A 112 22.14 4.16 13.30
C LYS A 112 21.84 4.80 11.94
N GLY A 113 20.88 4.26 11.18
CA GLY A 113 20.51 4.74 9.85
C GLY A 113 21.42 4.22 8.73
N LYS A 114 22.37 3.30 9.00
CA LYS A 114 23.17 2.69 7.94
C LYS A 114 22.28 1.78 7.11
N THR A 115 22.25 1.97 5.80
CA THR A 115 21.52 1.13 4.86
C THR A 115 22.23 -0.19 4.59
N TRP A 116 21.45 -1.23 4.32
CA TRP A 116 21.95 -2.56 3.97
C TRP A 116 21.25 -3.06 2.71
N ASP A 117 22.03 -3.46 1.72
CA ASP A 117 21.52 -3.97 0.46
C ASP A 117 21.14 -5.45 0.60
N ILE A 118 19.91 -5.76 0.19
CA ILE A 118 19.36 -7.11 0.17
C ILE A 118 18.48 -7.30 -1.07
N PRO A 119 18.44 -8.51 -1.66
CA PRO A 119 17.56 -8.80 -2.80
C PRO A 119 16.09 -8.55 -2.49
N LEU A 120 15.32 -8.07 -3.47
CA LEU A 120 13.87 -7.89 -3.38
C LEU A 120 13.17 -9.24 -3.14
N SER A 121 12.53 -9.40 -1.98
CA SER A 121 11.84 -10.64 -1.60
C SER A 121 10.87 -10.39 -0.46
N GLN A 122 9.77 -11.15 -0.44
CA GLN A 122 8.89 -11.20 0.74
C GLN A 122 9.55 -11.97 1.89
N HIS A 123 10.35 -12.99 1.57
CA HIS A 123 11.13 -13.78 2.52
C HIS A 123 12.55 -13.25 2.54
N ILE A 124 12.89 -12.51 3.60
CA ILE A 124 14.15 -11.79 3.71
C ILE A 124 15.09 -12.54 4.64
N THR A 125 16.26 -12.89 4.12
CA THR A 125 17.40 -13.32 4.92
C THR A 125 18.27 -12.10 5.22
N LEU A 126 18.50 -11.83 6.50
CA LEU A 126 19.25 -10.67 6.96
C LEU A 126 20.76 -10.91 6.81
N PRO A 127 21.54 -9.90 6.40
CA PRO A 127 22.98 -10.03 6.27
C PRO A 127 23.66 -10.39 7.60
N PRO A 128 24.72 -11.22 7.59
CA PRO A 128 25.53 -11.47 8.78
C PRO A 128 26.03 -10.16 9.40
N GLY A 129 25.85 -10.01 10.70
CA GLY A 129 26.25 -8.80 11.44
C GLY A 129 25.25 -7.65 11.41
N PHE A 130 24.07 -7.82 10.80
CA PHE A 130 22.99 -6.84 10.92
C PHE A 130 22.57 -6.72 12.41
N PRO A 131 22.67 -5.54 13.04
CA PRO A 131 22.46 -5.40 14.48
C PRO A 131 20.99 -5.33 14.91
N GLY A 132 20.05 -5.43 13.95
CA GLY A 132 18.67 -5.01 14.11
C GLY A 132 18.44 -3.58 13.61
N GLY A 133 17.18 -3.21 13.41
CA GLY A 133 16.83 -1.91 12.85
C GLY A 133 15.41 -1.91 12.30
N PHE A 134 15.25 -1.45 11.07
CA PHE A 134 13.96 -1.31 10.41
C PHE A 134 14.02 -1.75 8.96
N ILE A 135 12.87 -2.21 8.45
CA ILE A 135 12.62 -2.34 7.02
C ILE A 135 11.40 -1.50 6.65
N THR A 136 11.53 -0.74 5.57
CA THR A 136 10.45 0.01 4.94
C THR A 136 10.21 -0.56 3.55
N TYR A 137 8.96 -0.83 3.17
CA TYR A 137 8.64 -1.42 1.87
C TYR A 137 7.31 -0.90 1.31
N ALA A 138 7.23 -0.78 -0.01
CA ALA A 138 5.98 -0.49 -0.71
C ALA A 138 5.21 -1.80 -0.97
N PRO A 139 4.03 -2.03 -0.36
CA PRO A 139 3.32 -3.28 -0.54
C PRO A 139 2.58 -3.34 -1.90
N ARG A 140 2.52 -4.55 -2.47
CA ARG A 140 1.54 -4.92 -3.49
C ARG A 140 0.31 -5.46 -2.82
N LEU A 141 -0.85 -4.85 -3.09
CA LEU A 141 -2.12 -5.19 -2.47
C LEU A 141 -3.12 -5.62 -3.53
N LEU A 142 -3.82 -6.72 -3.27
CA LEU A 142 -5.03 -7.09 -4.00
C LEU A 142 -6.20 -6.36 -3.37
N MET A 143 -6.87 -5.52 -4.15
CA MET A 143 -7.97 -4.70 -3.65
C MET A 143 -9.21 -4.81 -4.52
N MET A 144 -10.34 -4.54 -3.92
CA MET A 144 -11.64 -4.42 -4.55
C MET A 144 -12.00 -2.95 -4.71
N VAL A 145 -12.54 -2.58 -5.87
CA VAL A 145 -13.04 -1.24 -6.14
C VAL A 145 -14.30 -1.00 -5.31
N ASP A 146 -14.28 0.01 -4.44
CA ASP A 146 -15.47 0.45 -3.70
C ASP A 146 -16.17 1.59 -4.45
N ASN A 147 -15.41 2.59 -4.91
CA ASN A 147 -15.92 3.75 -5.63
C ASN A 147 -14.80 4.41 -6.45
N TYR A 148 -15.17 5.21 -7.46
CA TYR A 148 -14.25 6.15 -8.09
C TYR A 148 -14.97 7.42 -8.53
N THR A 149 -14.21 8.49 -8.69
CA THR A 149 -14.70 9.77 -9.20
C THR A 149 -13.73 10.27 -10.27
N LEU A 150 -14.27 10.79 -11.37
CA LEU A 150 -13.53 11.49 -12.41
C LEU A 150 -13.98 12.95 -12.39
N ASN A 151 -13.04 13.88 -12.47
CA ASN A 151 -13.33 15.31 -12.50
C ASN A 151 -12.53 16.00 -13.60
N VAL A 152 -13.17 16.94 -14.28
CA VAL A 152 -12.58 17.74 -15.35
C VAL A 152 -12.76 19.21 -15.00
N ASP A 153 -11.66 19.95 -14.97
CA ASP A 153 -11.66 21.41 -14.97
C ASP A 153 -11.33 21.88 -16.39
N GLU A 154 -12.38 22.20 -17.15
CA GLU A 154 -12.27 22.60 -18.55
C GLU A 154 -11.44 23.88 -18.73
N TRP A 155 -11.52 24.82 -17.79
CA TRP A 155 -10.85 26.12 -17.88
C TRP A 155 -9.45 26.10 -17.27
N GLY A 156 -9.25 25.33 -16.22
CA GLY A 156 -7.93 25.02 -15.67
C GLY A 156 -7.17 23.95 -16.45
N LEU A 157 -7.77 23.39 -17.51
CA LEU A 157 -7.24 22.32 -18.36
C LEU A 157 -6.64 21.17 -17.55
N SER A 158 -7.34 20.75 -16.49
CA SER A 158 -6.85 19.71 -15.59
C SER A 158 -7.85 18.58 -15.42
N LEU A 159 -7.32 17.36 -15.36
CA LEU A 159 -8.09 16.16 -15.10
C LEU A 159 -7.69 15.62 -13.73
N GLY A 160 -8.68 15.24 -12.95
CA GLY A 160 -8.46 14.58 -11.68
C GLY A 160 -9.25 13.29 -11.60
N TRP A 161 -8.77 12.39 -10.77
CA TRP A 161 -9.51 11.22 -10.40
C TRP A 161 -9.23 10.83 -8.96
N THR A 162 -10.20 10.17 -8.35
CA THR A 162 -10.07 9.52 -7.04
C THR A 162 -10.58 8.09 -7.16
N LEU A 163 -9.85 7.15 -6.58
CA LEU A 163 -10.17 5.73 -6.56
C LEU A 163 -10.14 5.25 -5.10
N GLU A 164 -11.27 4.72 -4.65
CA GLU A 164 -11.45 4.16 -3.32
C GLU A 164 -11.49 2.64 -3.41
N LEU A 165 -10.63 2.00 -2.60
CA LEU A 165 -10.36 0.58 -2.67
C LEU A 165 -10.39 -0.05 -1.27
N VAL A 166 -10.77 -1.33 -1.22
CA VAL A 166 -10.77 -2.15 0.00
C VAL A 166 -9.97 -3.42 -0.26
N GLU A 167 -8.97 -3.71 0.57
CA GLU A 167 -8.15 -4.92 0.43
C GLU A 167 -8.99 -6.20 0.63
N VAL A 168 -8.79 -7.18 -0.27
CA VAL A 168 -9.46 -8.49 -0.27
C VAL A 168 -8.69 -9.48 0.59
#